data_AF-A0A1V2QUD7-F1
#
_entry.id   AF-A0A1V2QUD7-F1
#
_cell.length_a   1.000
_cell.length_b   1.000
_cell.length_c   1.000
_cell.angle_alpha   90.00
_cell.angle_beta   90.00
_cell.angle_gamma   90.00
#
_symmetry.space_group_name_H-M   'P 1'
#
loop_
_entity.id
_entity.type
_entity.pdbx_description
1 polymer ?
#
loop_
_entity_poly.entity_id
_entity_poly.type
_entity_poly.pdbx_seq_one_letter_code
_entity_poly.pdbx_strand_id
1 'polypeptide(L)'
;MSTVVDAHVDRELVERIRELFAEADTAGQPRPGRPTLAKLTDATDYRIRQAIAEIDRGDAGRSTREPAGSAGDVDAVAGGMSGAGDSTAQAGPDSADGAGGSPAVVGDAIASGMVPAGDSARLSTTATSPPHLAPGASAAEPPATTSPAGAPSPARRASGGRPRRPRPAGASASPAPASPGAEVATVSGGLSLATPPPAVGGKVAAWAGFVFGSVMSVAANVLHTWLPAEHMPPGWAPSLSSQVGAAVWPIGLLLSVEVLSRVQWKAGWQWALARFGGTGTVALGAAVISYGHVRDVLLAWGYGTLAAHVGPLVLDGLMVVSGFALLAMSAAHPAGDGDAMASGRHD
;
A
#
# COMPACT_ATOMS: atom_id res chain seq x y z
N MET A 1 9.17 15.09 17.16
CA MET A 1 8.74 15.59 18.48
C MET A 1 7.21 15.69 18.60
N SER A 2 6.48 16.11 17.56
CA SER A 2 5.01 16.18 17.60
C SER A 2 4.29 14.83 17.84
N THR A 3 4.78 13.73 17.27
CA THR A 3 4.16 12.40 17.41
C THR A 3 4.12 11.87 18.84
N VAL A 4 5.05 12.28 19.70
CA VAL A 4 5.09 11.84 21.11
C VAL A 4 4.06 12.62 21.94
N VAL A 5 3.84 13.89 21.61
CA VAL A 5 2.83 14.73 22.27
C VAL A 5 1.43 14.23 21.91
N ASP A 6 1.20 13.91 20.64
CA ASP A 6 -0.11 13.41 20.18
C ASP A 6 -0.47 12.07 20.86
N ALA A 7 0.49 11.15 20.98
CA ALA A 7 0.29 9.86 21.65
C ALA A 7 0.07 9.96 23.18
N HIS A 8 0.43 11.09 23.79
CA HIS A 8 0.14 11.35 25.20
C HIS A 8 -1.29 11.88 25.37
N VAL A 9 -1.68 12.85 24.53
CA VAL A 9 -3.04 13.42 24.50
C VAL A 9 -4.09 12.34 24.22
N ASP A 10 -3.80 11.40 23.33
CA ASP A 10 -4.73 10.31 23.01
C ASP A 10 -4.94 9.36 24.21
N ARG A 11 -3.90 9.10 25.01
CA ARG A 11 -4.01 8.27 26.23
C ARG A 11 -4.84 8.94 27.31
N GLU A 12 -4.63 10.22 27.55
CA GLU A 12 -5.39 11.01 28.52
C GLU A 12 -6.89 11.03 28.14
N LEU A 13 -7.20 11.17 26.85
CA LEU A 13 -8.59 11.12 26.38
C LEU A 13 -9.24 9.74 26.60
N VAL A 14 -8.51 8.66 26.33
CA VAL A 14 -8.99 7.29 26.59
C VAL A 14 -9.28 7.08 28.07
N GLU A 15 -8.38 7.52 28.95
CA GLU A 15 -8.56 7.44 30.41
C GLU A 15 -9.77 8.26 30.84
N ARG A 16 -9.93 9.49 30.33
CA ARG A 16 -11.07 10.35 30.66
C ARG A 16 -12.41 9.77 30.23
N ILE A 17 -12.49 9.14 29.05
CA ILE A 17 -13.72 8.49 28.59
C ILE A 17 -14.04 7.25 29.44
N ARG A 18 -13.03 6.47 29.85
CA ARG A 18 -13.24 5.34 30.78
C ARG A 18 -13.79 5.81 32.13
N GLU A 19 -13.27 6.90 32.68
CA GLU A 19 -13.80 7.49 33.92
C GLU A 19 -15.28 7.87 33.77
N LEU A 20 -15.66 8.56 32.69
CA LEU A 20 -17.05 8.95 32.43
C LEU A 20 -17.99 7.74 32.28
N PHE A 21 -17.52 6.65 31.67
CA PHE A 21 -18.30 5.41 31.59
C PHE A 21 -18.43 4.73 32.96
N ALA A 22 -17.35 4.65 33.74
CA ALA A 22 -17.39 4.07 35.09
C ALA A 22 -18.29 4.88 36.04
N GLU A 23 -18.28 6.21 35.93
CA GLU A 23 -19.16 7.10 36.69
C GLU A 23 -20.64 6.87 36.33
N ALA A 24 -20.97 6.79 35.03
CA ALA A 24 -22.32 6.51 34.57
C ALA A 24 -22.81 5.13 35.04
N ASP A 25 -21.96 4.10 34.93
CA ASP A 25 -22.26 2.74 35.39
C ASP A 25 -22.50 2.70 36.91
N THR A 26 -21.67 3.41 37.70
CA THR A 26 -21.81 3.51 39.16
C THR A 26 -23.10 4.24 39.57
N ALA A 27 -23.49 5.26 38.80
CA ALA A 27 -24.72 6.02 39.01
C ALA A 27 -25.99 5.31 38.49
N GLY A 28 -25.86 4.14 37.85
CA GLY A 28 -26.98 3.44 37.19
C GLY A 28 -27.57 4.23 36.02
N GLN A 29 -26.81 5.15 35.43
CA GLN A 29 -27.22 5.97 34.30
C GLN A 29 -26.79 5.29 32.98
N PRO A 30 -27.52 5.51 31.87
CA PRO A 30 -27.07 5.06 30.57
C PRO A 30 -25.74 5.73 30.21
N ARG A 31 -24.82 4.97 29.60
CA ARG A 31 -23.52 5.49 29.20
C ARG A 31 -23.67 6.71 28.25
N PRO A 32 -22.88 7.79 28.45
CA PRO A 32 -22.97 8.97 27.62
C PRO A 32 -22.64 8.66 26.16
N GLY A 33 -23.51 9.10 25.24
CA GLY A 33 -23.28 8.98 23.80
C GLY A 33 -22.17 9.92 23.31
N ARG A 34 -21.69 9.70 22.08
CA ARG A 34 -20.62 10.48 21.44
C ARG A 34 -20.81 12.01 21.49
N PRO A 35 -22.01 12.57 21.21
CA PRO A 35 -22.21 14.02 21.28
C PRO A 35 -22.04 14.58 22.70
N THR A 36 -22.38 13.79 23.72
CA THR A 36 -22.21 14.16 25.13
C THR A 36 -20.74 14.11 25.51
N LEU A 37 -20.01 13.06 25.11
CA LEU A 37 -18.57 12.96 25.32
C LEU A 37 -17.82 14.14 24.68
N ALA A 38 -18.20 14.57 23.47
CA ALA A 38 -17.61 15.72 22.79
C ALA A 38 -17.74 17.02 23.60
N LYS A 39 -18.90 17.23 24.22
CA LYS A 39 -19.13 18.39 25.09
C LYS A 39 -18.35 18.31 26.40
N LEU A 40 -18.18 17.11 26.96
CA LEU A 40 -17.53 16.90 28.26
C LEU A 40 -16.01 16.91 28.19
N THR A 41 -15.43 16.49 27.07
CA THR A 41 -13.98 16.38 26.90
C THR A 41 -13.37 17.46 26.02
N ASP A 42 -14.21 18.31 25.39
CA ASP A 42 -13.82 19.27 24.36
C ASP A 42 -13.01 18.63 23.21
N ALA A 43 -13.18 17.31 23.03
CA ALA A 43 -12.52 16.54 21.99
C ALA A 43 -13.38 16.50 20.74
N THR A 44 -12.71 16.39 19.58
CA THR A 44 -13.39 16.17 18.32
C THR A 44 -14.06 14.79 18.30
N ASP A 45 -15.18 14.67 17.60
CA ASP A 45 -15.92 13.41 17.47
C ASP A 45 -15.06 12.27 16.92
N TYR A 46 -14.10 12.59 16.03
CA TYR A 46 -13.14 11.62 15.51
C TYR A 46 -12.28 11.00 16.62
N ARG A 47 -11.69 11.84 17.48
CA ARG A 47 -10.86 11.37 18.60
C ARG A 47 -11.66 10.55 19.59
N ILE A 48 -12.94 10.91 19.81
CA ILE A 48 -13.84 10.13 20.65
C ILE A 48 -14.13 8.75 20.06
N ARG A 49 -14.39 8.65 18.75
CA ARG A 49 -14.53 7.36 18.07
C ARG A 49 -13.30 6.48 18.23
N GLN A 50 -12.12 7.08 18.00
CA GLN A 50 -10.85 6.36 18.10
C GLN A 50 -10.62 5.85 19.53
N ALA A 51 -10.87 6.70 20.53
CA ALA A 51 -10.74 6.32 21.94
C ALA A 51 -11.74 5.23 22.36
N ILE A 52 -13.00 5.31 21.95
CA ILE A 52 -14.00 4.25 22.21
C ILE A 52 -13.56 2.92 21.59
N ALA A 53 -13.12 2.93 20.32
CA ALA A 53 -12.65 1.72 19.64
C ALA A 53 -11.43 1.09 20.33
N GLU A 54 -10.58 1.90 20.96
CA GLU A 54 -9.45 1.41 21.74
C GLU A 54 -9.88 0.80 23.08
N ILE A 55 -10.88 1.36 23.75
CA ILE A 55 -11.50 0.79 24.95
C ILE A 55 -12.11 -0.58 24.63
N ASP A 56 -12.94 -0.66 23.58
CA ASP A 56 -13.61 -1.89 23.15
C ASP A 56 -12.60 -3.01 22.82
N ARG A 57 -11.49 -2.66 22.16
CA ARG A 57 -10.40 -3.60 21.85
C ARG A 57 -9.72 -4.12 23.13
N GLY A 58 -9.53 -3.26 24.12
CA GLY A 58 -8.95 -3.62 25.41
C GLY A 58 -9.85 -4.57 26.21
N ASP A 59 -11.16 -4.35 26.19
CA ASP A 59 -12.14 -5.16 26.92
C ASP A 59 -12.30 -6.53 26.27
N ALA A 60 -12.37 -6.59 24.93
CA ALA A 60 -12.41 -7.86 24.19
C ALA A 60 -11.19 -8.75 24.49
N GLY A 61 -9.99 -8.17 24.59
CA GLY A 61 -8.77 -8.90 24.94
C GLY A 61 -8.76 -9.41 26.39
N ARG A 62 -9.44 -8.72 27.32
CA ARG A 62 -9.53 -9.13 28.72
C ARG A 62 -10.46 -10.33 28.90
N SER A 63 -11.62 -10.33 28.24
CA SER A 63 -12.56 -11.45 28.27
C SER A 63 -11.96 -12.75 27.73
N THR A 64 -11.00 -12.68 26.80
CA THR A 64 -10.32 -13.88 26.27
C THR A 64 -9.22 -14.45 27.18
N ARG A 65 -8.73 -13.68 28.17
CA ARG A 65 -7.61 -14.09 29.03
C ARG A 65 -8.05 -14.72 30.35
N GLU A 66 -9.36 -14.82 30.58
CA GLU A 66 -9.93 -15.44 31.77
C GLU A 66 -10.40 -16.89 31.51
N PRO A 67 -9.47 -17.83 31.22
CA PRO A 67 -9.68 -19.20 31.65
C PRO A 67 -8.42 -19.80 32.27
N ALA A 68 -8.47 -20.03 33.58
CA ALA A 68 -7.81 -21.10 34.36
C ALA A 68 -7.24 -20.59 35.68
N GLY A 69 -7.89 -20.94 36.80
CA GLY A 69 -7.21 -21.06 38.09
C GLY A 69 -7.84 -20.32 39.27
N SER A 70 -9.09 -20.61 39.61
CA SER A 70 -9.50 -20.61 41.02
C SER A 70 -10.19 -21.94 41.31
N ALA A 71 -9.35 -22.97 41.43
CA ALA A 71 -9.69 -24.23 42.05
C ALA A 71 -8.90 -24.28 43.37
N GLY A 72 -9.62 -24.32 44.49
CA GLY A 72 -9.05 -24.53 45.82
C GLY A 72 -9.50 -23.50 46.85
N ASP A 73 -10.73 -23.61 47.35
CA ASP A 73 -11.01 -24.19 48.67
C ASP A 73 -12.48 -23.97 49.02
N VAL A 74 -13.28 -25.01 48.75
CA VAL A 74 -14.59 -25.22 49.37
C VAL A 74 -14.39 -26.39 50.32
N ASP A 75 -14.16 -26.09 51.59
CA ASP A 75 -14.43 -27.04 52.65
C ASP A 75 -15.89 -26.89 53.10
N ALA A 76 -16.50 -28.06 53.23
CA ALA A 76 -17.92 -28.28 53.41
C ALA A 76 -18.43 -27.92 54.81
N VAL A 77 -19.66 -27.39 54.90
CA VAL A 77 -20.62 -27.81 55.94
C VAL A 77 -22.03 -27.89 55.36
N ALA A 78 -22.66 -29.02 55.68
CA ALA A 78 -23.91 -29.60 55.23
C ALA A 78 -25.22 -28.86 55.63
N GLY A 79 -26.28 -29.23 54.92
CA GLY A 79 -27.69 -29.06 55.28
C GLY A 79 -28.45 -28.30 54.20
N GLY A 80 -29.47 -28.79 53.51
CA GLY A 80 -30.43 -29.88 53.77
C GLY A 80 -31.80 -29.39 53.25
N MET A 81 -32.67 -30.35 52.88
CA MET A 81 -34.09 -30.19 52.47
C MET A 81 -34.30 -29.83 50.98
N SER A 82 -34.64 -30.77 50.09
CA SER A 82 -35.92 -31.50 49.89
C SER A 82 -37.13 -30.64 49.51
N GLY A 83 -37.68 -30.93 48.32
CA GLY A 83 -38.94 -30.43 47.76
C GLY A 83 -38.84 -30.41 46.24
N ALA A 84 -39.06 -31.50 45.50
CA ALA A 84 -40.34 -32.12 45.17
C ALA A 84 -41.35 -31.10 44.62
N GLY A 85 -41.52 -31.07 43.28
CA GLY A 85 -42.43 -30.18 42.58
C GLY A 85 -42.49 -30.51 41.09
N ASP A 86 -43.34 -31.48 40.79
CA ASP A 86 -43.82 -31.96 39.49
C ASP A 86 -44.49 -30.86 38.65
N SER A 87 -44.29 -30.84 37.32
CA SER A 87 -45.24 -30.31 36.31
C SER A 87 -44.75 -30.55 34.87
N THR A 88 -45.15 -31.70 34.33
CA THR A 88 -45.86 -31.89 33.06
C THR A 88 -45.76 -30.86 31.90
N ALA A 89 -45.40 -31.42 30.73
CA ALA A 89 -46.02 -31.25 29.40
C ALA A 89 -46.05 -29.86 28.74
N GLN A 90 -45.58 -29.77 27.49
CA GLN A 90 -46.45 -29.87 26.31
C GLN A 90 -45.64 -29.74 25.01
N ALA A 91 -45.73 -30.78 24.18
CA ALA A 91 -45.34 -30.77 22.77
C ALA A 91 -46.48 -30.18 21.93
N GLY A 92 -46.14 -29.52 20.82
CA GLY A 92 -47.10 -29.07 19.80
C GLY A 92 -46.39 -28.54 18.55
N PRO A 93 -46.70 -29.03 17.33
CA PRO A 93 -45.90 -28.84 16.11
C PRO A 93 -46.53 -27.86 15.09
N ASP A 94 -45.85 -27.75 13.94
CA ASP A 94 -46.34 -27.36 12.61
C ASP A 94 -46.77 -25.91 12.35
N SER A 95 -46.04 -25.25 11.43
CA SER A 95 -46.62 -24.50 10.29
C SER A 95 -45.55 -24.23 9.24
N ALA A 96 -45.62 -24.98 8.15
CA ALA A 96 -45.10 -24.60 6.84
C ALA A 96 -46.16 -23.73 6.12
N ASP A 97 -45.72 -22.74 5.33
CA ASP A 97 -46.24 -22.35 4.01
C ASP A 97 -46.11 -20.84 3.70
N GLY A 98 -45.82 -20.55 2.43
CA GLY A 98 -45.90 -19.22 1.81
C GLY A 98 -44.55 -18.69 1.34
N ALA A 99 -43.97 -19.12 0.21
CA ALA A 99 -44.39 -18.84 -1.18
C ALA A 99 -44.55 -17.35 -1.52
N GLY A 100 -43.64 -16.86 -2.39
CA GLY A 100 -43.97 -15.99 -3.52
C GLY A 100 -44.03 -14.48 -3.28
N GLY A 101 -43.13 -13.73 -3.91
CA GLY A 101 -43.32 -12.30 -4.08
C GLY A 101 -42.10 -11.53 -4.58
N SER A 102 -41.70 -11.71 -5.84
CA SER A 102 -40.99 -10.66 -6.58
C SER A 102 -41.93 -9.47 -6.82
N PRO A 103 -41.41 -8.24 -6.80
CA PRO A 103 -41.80 -7.23 -7.77
C PRO A 103 -40.54 -6.78 -8.53
N ALA A 104 -40.48 -7.06 -9.82
CA ALA A 104 -41.01 -6.18 -10.86
C ALA A 104 -40.22 -4.86 -10.94
N VAL A 105 -39.26 -4.90 -11.85
CA VAL A 105 -38.71 -3.75 -12.59
C VAL A 105 -39.88 -2.91 -13.12
N VAL A 106 -39.98 -1.67 -12.69
CA VAL A 106 -40.70 -0.61 -13.40
C VAL A 106 -39.75 0.58 -13.47
N GLY A 107 -39.14 0.73 -14.63
CA GLY A 107 -38.66 2.04 -15.07
C GLY A 107 -39.87 2.82 -15.56
N ASP A 108 -39.99 4.07 -15.11
CA ASP A 108 -40.65 5.07 -15.92
C ASP A 108 -39.99 6.43 -15.70
N ALA A 109 -39.58 7.01 -16.82
CA ALA A 109 -39.03 8.34 -16.94
C ALA A 109 -40.15 9.25 -17.38
N ILE A 110 -40.56 10.22 -16.55
CA ILE A 110 -41.31 11.38 -17.04
C ILE A 110 -40.94 12.64 -16.27
N ALA A 111 -40.73 13.67 -17.07
CA ALA A 111 -40.29 15.00 -16.73
C ALA A 111 -41.41 15.90 -16.16
N SER A 112 -40.96 17.04 -15.63
CA SER A 112 -41.64 18.34 -15.62
C SER A 112 -42.70 18.64 -14.56
N GLY A 113 -42.52 19.80 -13.91
CA GLY A 113 -43.59 20.61 -13.29
C GLY A 113 -43.32 20.94 -11.82
N MET A 114 -42.64 22.04 -11.49
CA MET A 114 -43.23 23.39 -11.32
C MET A 114 -44.06 23.55 -10.04
N VAL A 115 -43.47 24.12 -8.97
CA VAL A 115 -44.13 25.01 -7.98
C VAL A 115 -43.02 25.81 -7.21
N PRO A 116 -43.31 26.92 -6.50
CA PRO A 116 -43.07 28.28 -6.98
C PRO A 116 -42.07 29.07 -6.12
N ALA A 117 -41.75 30.27 -6.60
CA ALA A 117 -41.08 31.33 -5.87
C ALA A 117 -41.81 31.68 -4.56
N GLY A 118 -41.07 31.70 -3.46
CA GLY A 118 -41.47 32.22 -2.15
C GLY A 118 -40.39 33.16 -1.65
N ASP A 119 -40.73 34.44 -1.70
CA ASP A 119 -39.90 35.60 -1.40
C ASP A 119 -39.75 35.81 0.12
N SER A 120 -38.63 36.45 0.49
CA SER A 120 -38.48 37.30 1.68
C SER A 120 -38.55 36.69 3.09
N ALA A 121 -37.38 36.45 3.68
CA ALA A 121 -37.11 36.88 5.05
C ALA A 121 -35.65 37.28 5.21
N ARG A 122 -35.45 38.60 5.23
CA ARG A 122 -34.22 39.30 5.62
C ARG A 122 -33.86 38.92 7.05
N LEU A 123 -32.67 38.37 7.27
CA LEU A 123 -31.98 38.47 8.56
C LEU A 123 -30.64 39.15 8.31
N SER A 124 -30.66 40.46 8.58
CA SER A 124 -29.48 41.28 8.75
C SER A 124 -28.71 40.79 9.98
N THR A 125 -27.55 40.18 9.77
CA THR A 125 -26.54 40.06 10.83
C THR A 125 -25.40 41.03 10.52
N THR A 126 -25.42 42.10 11.29
CA THR A 126 -24.45 43.18 11.38
C THR A 126 -23.05 42.61 11.60
N ALA A 127 -22.15 42.88 10.66
CA ALA A 127 -20.72 42.67 10.82
C ALA A 127 -20.18 43.65 11.86
N THR A 128 -19.65 43.14 12.97
CA THR A 128 -18.83 43.91 13.90
C THR A 128 -17.36 43.63 13.58
N SER A 129 -16.74 44.55 12.84
CA SER A 129 -15.30 44.64 12.68
C SER A 129 -14.63 45.01 14.02
N PRO A 130 -13.57 44.33 14.45
CA PRO A 130 -12.63 44.87 15.42
C PRO A 130 -11.63 45.85 14.75
N PRO A 131 -11.11 46.82 15.51
CA PRO A 131 -10.41 47.98 14.96
C PRO A 131 -8.96 47.70 14.56
N HIS A 132 -8.57 48.44 13.52
CA HIS A 132 -7.20 48.79 13.13
C HIS A 132 -6.29 49.09 14.34
N LEU A 133 -5.20 48.35 14.47
CA LEU A 133 -3.97 48.82 15.12
C LEU A 133 -2.89 48.97 14.05
N ALA A 134 -2.36 50.19 13.98
CA ALA A 134 -1.37 50.67 13.03
C ALA A 134 0.06 50.19 13.40
N PRO A 135 1.05 50.40 12.51
CA PRO A 135 2.28 49.62 12.42
C PRO A 135 3.39 50.16 13.33
N GLY A 136 4.02 49.26 14.10
CA GLY A 136 5.21 49.54 14.89
C GLY A 136 6.44 48.90 14.24
N ALA A 137 7.39 49.74 13.87
CA ALA A 137 8.69 49.39 13.34
C ALA A 137 9.50 48.50 14.29
N SER A 138 10.20 47.49 13.76
CA SER A 138 11.55 47.18 14.21
C SER A 138 12.30 46.41 13.12
N ALA A 139 13.22 47.13 12.49
CA ALA A 139 14.27 46.56 11.67
C ALA A 139 15.14 45.61 12.52
N ALA A 140 15.32 44.39 12.07
CA ALA A 140 16.39 43.50 12.50
C ALA A 140 17.10 43.01 11.24
N GLU A 141 18.19 43.72 10.96
CA GLU A 141 19.21 43.51 9.95
C GLU A 141 19.90 42.14 10.18
N PRO A 142 20.02 41.25 9.19
CA PRO A 142 20.92 40.10 9.29
C PRO A 142 22.35 40.52 8.93
N PRO A 143 23.37 40.21 9.76
CA PRO A 143 24.74 40.50 9.40
C PRO A 143 25.19 39.60 8.24
N ALA A 144 25.67 40.25 7.19
CA ALA A 144 26.50 39.66 6.16
C ALA A 144 27.83 39.18 6.77
N THR A 145 28.16 37.91 6.59
CA THR A 145 29.54 37.42 6.73
C THR A 145 29.86 36.39 5.64
N THR A 146 30.45 36.93 4.57
CA THR A 146 31.71 36.47 3.95
C THR A 146 31.87 34.98 3.62
N SER A 147 31.78 34.71 2.31
CA SER A 147 32.60 33.70 1.63
C SER A 147 34.09 33.88 1.97
N PRO A 148 34.83 32.77 2.11
CA PRO A 148 36.19 32.71 1.63
C PRO A 148 36.31 31.73 0.47
N ALA A 149 36.84 32.27 -0.62
CA ALA A 149 37.48 31.56 -1.70
C ALA A 149 38.59 30.64 -1.17
N GLY A 150 38.76 29.48 -1.80
CA GLY A 150 39.86 28.57 -1.45
C GLY A 150 39.84 27.26 -2.22
N ALA A 151 39.99 27.31 -3.54
CA ALA A 151 40.53 26.17 -4.27
C ALA A 151 42.01 25.99 -3.87
N PRO A 152 42.46 24.75 -3.67
CA PRO A 152 43.47 24.24 -4.60
C PRO A 152 43.26 22.76 -4.96
N SER A 153 43.23 22.48 -6.27
CA SER A 153 43.81 21.27 -6.86
C SER A 153 45.31 21.52 -7.13
N PRO A 154 46.17 20.53 -7.45
CA PRO A 154 46.02 19.07 -7.41
C PRO A 154 47.21 18.35 -6.70
N ALA A 155 46.94 17.31 -5.88
CA ALA A 155 48.00 16.44 -5.37
C ALA A 155 48.14 15.17 -6.21
N ARG A 156 48.96 15.31 -7.24
CA ARG A 156 49.72 14.28 -7.95
C ARG A 156 50.29 13.25 -6.97
N ARG A 157 49.79 11.99 -6.98
CA ARG A 157 50.42 10.88 -6.25
C ARG A 157 50.73 9.70 -7.17
N ALA A 158 52.03 9.61 -7.45
CA ALA A 158 52.84 8.41 -7.61
C ALA A 158 52.30 7.26 -8.47
N SER A 159 52.72 7.30 -9.72
CA SER A 159 53.45 6.22 -10.38
C SER A 159 54.24 5.31 -9.43
N GLY A 160 53.86 4.04 -9.39
CA GLY A 160 54.62 2.87 -8.93
C GLY A 160 53.73 1.65 -9.15
N GLY A 161 54.08 0.58 -9.85
CA GLY A 161 55.36 0.12 -10.34
C GLY A 161 55.32 -1.41 -10.35
N ARG A 162 54.97 -2.03 -11.49
CA ARG A 162 55.32 -3.41 -11.95
C ARG A 162 54.86 -4.61 -11.07
N PRO A 163 54.91 -5.88 -11.55
CA PRO A 163 55.51 -6.40 -12.78
C PRO A 163 54.59 -7.24 -13.69
N ARG A 164 54.98 -7.27 -14.97
CA ARG A 164 54.66 -8.30 -15.95
C ARG A 164 54.91 -9.70 -15.36
N ARG A 165 53.92 -10.60 -15.46
CA ARG A 165 54.16 -12.04 -15.38
C ARG A 165 54.35 -12.60 -16.79
N PRO A 166 55.44 -13.33 -17.06
CA PRO A 166 55.70 -13.95 -18.34
C PRO A 166 54.82 -15.19 -18.58
N ARG A 167 54.42 -15.28 -19.85
CA ARG A 167 53.88 -16.41 -20.60
C ARG A 167 54.68 -17.71 -20.39
N PRO A 168 54.03 -18.84 -20.05
CA PRO A 168 54.54 -20.15 -20.44
C PRO A 168 54.10 -20.43 -21.88
N ALA A 169 55.09 -20.46 -22.77
CA ALA A 169 55.00 -21.16 -24.03
C ALA A 169 55.22 -22.66 -23.79
N GLY A 170 54.49 -23.49 -24.53
CA GLY A 170 54.84 -24.89 -24.71
C GLY A 170 53.79 -25.87 -24.21
N ALA A 171 52.99 -26.38 -25.14
CA ALA A 171 52.91 -27.82 -25.39
C ALA A 171 52.07 -28.06 -26.65
N SER A 172 52.77 -28.15 -27.79
CA SER A 172 52.33 -28.96 -28.91
C SER A 172 52.32 -30.43 -28.48
N ALA A 173 51.21 -31.12 -28.65
CA ALA A 173 51.12 -32.56 -28.90
C ALA A 173 49.68 -32.84 -29.37
N SER A 174 49.46 -32.88 -30.68
CA SER A 174 49.52 -34.05 -31.57
C SER A 174 48.19 -34.82 -31.63
N PRO A 175 47.60 -34.99 -32.83
CA PRO A 175 46.35 -35.70 -33.05
C PRO A 175 46.59 -37.21 -33.22
N ALA A 176 45.64 -38.04 -32.76
CA ALA A 176 45.64 -39.48 -33.01
C ALA A 176 44.20 -40.04 -32.88
N PRO A 177 43.87 -41.22 -33.42
CA PRO A 177 42.92 -41.35 -34.51
C PRO A 177 41.61 -42.07 -34.13
N ALA A 178 40.70 -42.04 -35.11
CA ALA A 178 39.42 -42.71 -35.23
C ALA A 178 39.27 -44.05 -34.48
N SER A 179 38.17 -44.17 -33.74
CA SER A 179 37.49 -45.45 -33.51
C SER A 179 36.22 -45.49 -34.38
N PRO A 180 36.11 -46.46 -35.30
CA PRO A 180 34.90 -46.71 -36.07
C PRO A 180 33.96 -47.64 -35.28
N GLY A 181 32.65 -47.36 -35.34
CA GLY A 181 31.64 -48.36 -35.03
C GLY A 181 30.76 -48.06 -33.83
N ALA A 182 29.72 -47.26 -34.06
CA ALA A 182 28.38 -47.46 -33.49
C ALA A 182 27.44 -46.52 -34.24
N GLU A 183 27.07 -46.93 -35.45
CA GLU A 183 25.97 -46.37 -36.23
C GLU A 183 24.65 -46.67 -35.49
N VAL A 184 24.35 -45.87 -34.47
CA VAL A 184 22.99 -45.75 -33.98
C VAL A 184 22.34 -44.77 -34.95
N ALA A 185 21.52 -45.31 -35.84
CA ALA A 185 20.63 -44.55 -36.70
C ALA A 185 19.63 -43.77 -35.83
N THR A 186 20.07 -42.64 -35.28
CA THR A 186 19.19 -41.61 -34.77
C THR A 186 18.45 -41.09 -35.98
N VAL A 187 17.18 -41.48 -36.09
CA VAL A 187 16.24 -40.92 -37.06
C VAL A 187 16.15 -39.43 -36.75
N SER A 188 17.04 -38.65 -37.37
CA SER A 188 16.98 -37.20 -37.51
C SER A 188 15.80 -36.87 -38.43
N GLY A 189 14.60 -37.17 -37.94
CA GLY A 189 13.35 -36.63 -38.48
C GLY A 189 13.32 -35.16 -38.11
N GLY A 190 14.03 -34.35 -38.90
CA GLY A 190 14.04 -32.90 -38.82
C GLY A 190 12.66 -32.33 -39.12
N LEU A 191 11.76 -32.39 -38.14
CA LEU A 191 10.70 -31.42 -38.04
C LEU A 191 11.37 -30.11 -37.63
N SER A 192 11.91 -29.42 -38.64
CA SER A 192 12.21 -28.00 -38.58
C SER A 192 10.88 -27.31 -38.31
N LEU A 193 10.51 -27.26 -37.03
CA LEU A 193 9.39 -26.47 -36.54
C LEU A 193 9.76 -25.04 -36.91
N ALA A 194 9.17 -24.56 -38.01
CA ALA A 194 9.36 -23.21 -38.51
C ALA A 194 9.22 -22.27 -37.33
N THR A 195 10.34 -21.64 -36.94
CA THR A 195 10.35 -20.66 -35.87
C THR A 195 9.34 -19.60 -36.25
N PRO A 196 8.24 -19.41 -35.50
CA PRO A 196 7.24 -18.43 -35.86
C PRO A 196 7.93 -17.06 -35.94
N PRO A 197 7.58 -16.24 -36.95
CA PRO A 197 8.18 -14.92 -37.09
C PRO A 197 7.98 -14.15 -35.77
N PRO A 198 9.01 -13.42 -35.30
CA PRO A 198 8.91 -12.69 -34.04
C PRO A 198 7.76 -11.70 -34.13
N ALA A 199 6.75 -11.88 -33.27
CA ALA A 199 5.56 -11.03 -33.25
C ALA A 199 5.95 -9.62 -32.77
N VAL A 200 6.15 -8.70 -33.72
CA VAL A 200 6.49 -7.28 -33.49
C VAL A 200 5.54 -6.61 -32.49
N GLY A 201 4.30 -7.10 -32.38
CA GLY A 201 3.30 -6.60 -31.42
C GLY A 201 3.59 -6.90 -29.94
N GLY A 202 4.34 -7.96 -29.62
CA GLY A 202 4.57 -8.37 -28.22
C GLY A 202 5.33 -7.33 -27.40
N LYS A 203 6.33 -6.68 -28.00
CA LYS A 203 7.15 -5.65 -27.35
C LYS A 203 6.35 -4.40 -27.03
N VAL A 204 5.52 -3.95 -27.96
CA VAL A 204 4.67 -2.76 -27.78
C VAL A 204 3.63 -3.02 -26.70
N ALA A 205 2.98 -4.19 -26.71
CA ALA A 205 1.99 -4.56 -25.71
C ALA A 205 2.60 -4.64 -24.30
N ALA A 206 3.77 -5.26 -24.14
CA ALA A 206 4.45 -5.35 -22.85
C ALA A 206 4.90 -3.97 -22.33
N TRP A 207 5.39 -3.10 -23.22
CA TRP A 207 5.75 -1.74 -22.83
C TRP A 207 4.52 -0.92 -22.41
N ALA A 208 3.43 -1.00 -23.18
CA ALA A 208 2.17 -0.33 -22.86
C ALA A 208 1.61 -0.79 -21.51
N GLY A 209 1.60 -2.11 -21.24
CA GLY A 209 1.15 -2.67 -19.96
C GLY A 209 1.97 -2.18 -18.77
N PHE A 210 3.30 -2.12 -18.91
CA PHE A 210 4.20 -1.61 -17.87
C PHE A 210 3.98 -0.11 -17.59
N VAL A 211 3.91 0.72 -18.64
CA VAL A 211 3.68 2.17 -18.51
C VAL A 211 2.31 2.45 -17.91
N PHE A 212 1.28 1.74 -18.38
CA PHE A 212 -0.07 1.87 -17.86
C PHE A 212 -0.12 1.53 -16.37
N GLY A 213 0.44 0.39 -15.95
CA GLY A 213 0.49 0.01 -14.53
C GLY A 213 1.25 1.03 -13.68
N SER A 214 2.37 1.55 -14.17
CA SER A 214 3.17 2.56 -13.47
C SER A 214 2.39 3.86 -13.27
N VAL A 215 1.72 4.36 -14.31
CA VAL A 215 0.90 5.58 -14.24
C VAL A 215 -0.29 5.37 -13.30
N MET A 216 -0.98 4.23 -13.38
CA MET A 216 -2.12 3.93 -12.52
C MET A 216 -1.72 3.81 -11.04
N SER A 217 -0.53 3.25 -10.75
CA SER A 217 0.01 3.18 -9.39
C SER A 217 0.27 4.57 -8.80
N VAL A 218 0.88 5.48 -9.58
CA VAL A 218 1.10 6.87 -9.14
C VAL A 218 -0.23 7.60 -8.98
N ALA A 219 -1.13 7.47 -9.95
CA ALA A 219 -2.44 8.12 -9.94
C ALA A 219 -3.28 7.69 -8.73
N ALA A 220 -3.31 6.40 -8.38
CA ALA A 220 -4.05 5.92 -7.23
C ALA A 220 -3.51 6.48 -5.90
N ASN A 221 -2.20 6.60 -5.76
CA ASN A 221 -1.58 7.23 -4.58
C ASN A 221 -1.94 8.72 -4.49
N VAL A 222 -1.87 9.45 -5.60
CA VAL A 222 -2.28 10.87 -5.62
C VAL A 222 -3.78 10.99 -5.32
N LEU A 223 -4.61 10.17 -5.95
CA LEU A 223 -6.06 10.18 -5.79
C LEU A 223 -6.50 9.85 -4.36
N HIS A 224 -5.76 9.02 -3.64
CA HIS A 224 -6.02 8.75 -2.23
C HIS A 224 -5.99 10.03 -1.38
N THR A 225 -5.20 11.05 -1.76
CA THR A 225 -5.20 12.35 -1.06
C THR A 225 -6.47 13.17 -1.30
N TRP A 226 -7.22 12.86 -2.37
CA TRP A 226 -8.48 13.51 -2.72
C TRP A 226 -9.69 12.82 -2.12
N LEU A 227 -9.52 11.65 -1.49
CA LEU A 227 -10.61 11.03 -0.74
C LEU A 227 -11.03 11.99 0.36
N PRO A 228 -12.30 12.42 0.39
CA PRO A 228 -12.77 13.31 1.43
C PRO A 228 -12.53 12.63 2.77
N ALA A 229 -11.64 13.21 3.59
CA ALA A 229 -11.68 12.88 4.99
C ALA A 229 -13.11 13.24 5.44
N GLU A 230 -13.82 12.29 6.06
CA GLU A 230 -15.25 12.35 6.38
C GLU A 230 -15.70 13.65 7.10
N HIS A 231 -14.78 14.51 7.51
CA HIS A 231 -14.99 15.68 8.36
C HIS A 231 -14.47 16.99 7.74
N MET A 232 -14.22 17.02 6.43
CA MET A 232 -13.74 18.24 5.78
C MET A 232 -14.90 19.19 5.41
N PRO A 233 -14.72 20.51 5.60
CA PRO A 233 -15.73 21.50 5.24
C PRO A 233 -15.95 21.56 3.72
N PRO A 234 -17.12 22.04 3.27
CA PRO A 234 -17.40 22.25 1.84
C PRO A 234 -16.32 23.14 1.20
N GLY A 235 -15.76 22.69 0.07
CA GLY A 235 -14.69 23.40 -0.65
C GLY A 235 -13.27 23.05 -0.22
N TRP A 236 -13.07 22.03 0.63
CA TRP A 236 -11.74 21.52 0.93
C TRP A 236 -11.08 20.88 -0.30
N ALA A 237 -9.79 21.16 -0.49
CA ALA A 237 -8.94 20.51 -1.47
C ALA A 237 -7.62 20.09 -0.79
N PRO A 238 -7.05 18.93 -1.15
CA PRO A 238 -5.76 18.50 -0.61
C PRO A 238 -4.66 19.48 -1.00
N SER A 239 -3.77 19.78 -0.05
CA SER A 239 -2.60 20.60 -0.32
C SER A 239 -1.71 19.96 -1.38
N LEU A 240 -1.05 20.78 -2.20
CA LEU A 240 -0.07 20.30 -3.18
C LEU A 240 1.03 19.45 -2.52
N SER A 241 1.42 19.79 -1.28
CA SER A 241 2.39 19.03 -0.50
C SER A 241 1.93 17.60 -0.18
N SER A 242 0.64 17.39 0.08
CA SER A 242 0.07 16.05 0.31
C SER A 242 0.11 15.21 -0.96
N GLN A 243 -0.28 15.81 -2.09
CA GLN A 243 -0.26 15.16 -3.40
C GLN A 243 1.16 14.74 -3.81
N VAL A 244 2.15 15.63 -3.62
CA VAL A 244 3.56 15.34 -3.91
C VAL A 244 4.10 14.27 -2.94
N GLY A 245 3.75 14.34 -1.65
CA GLY A 245 4.15 13.36 -0.66
C GLY A 245 3.65 11.95 -0.98
N ALA A 246 2.42 11.82 -1.49
CA ALA A 246 1.85 10.54 -1.88
C ALA A 246 2.54 9.93 -3.12
N ALA A 247 2.97 10.76 -4.07
CA ALA A 247 3.67 10.31 -5.28
C ALA A 247 5.14 9.94 -5.03
N VAL A 248 5.75 10.40 -3.93
CA VAL A 248 7.20 10.24 -3.70
C VAL A 248 7.61 8.75 -3.62
N TRP A 249 6.77 7.93 -3.02
CA TRP A 249 7.03 6.51 -2.80
C TRP A 249 7.06 5.70 -4.11
N PRO A 250 6.03 5.73 -4.98
CA PRO A 250 6.08 5.04 -6.26
C PRO A 250 7.17 5.59 -7.19
N ILE A 251 7.47 6.91 -7.15
CA ILE A 251 8.59 7.48 -7.90
C ILE A 251 9.93 6.91 -7.40
N GLY A 252 10.12 6.78 -6.08
CA GLY A 252 11.28 6.15 -5.48
C GLY A 252 11.48 4.70 -5.93
N LEU A 253 10.39 3.94 -6.11
CA LEU A 253 10.45 2.59 -6.69
C LEU A 253 10.89 2.59 -8.15
N LEU A 254 10.29 3.44 -8.98
CA LEU A 254 10.65 3.54 -10.40
C LEU A 254 12.13 3.91 -10.57
N LEU A 255 12.62 4.86 -9.77
CA LEU A 255 14.04 5.21 -9.73
C LEU A 255 14.91 4.05 -9.25
N SER A 256 14.45 3.28 -8.27
CA SER A 256 15.17 2.08 -7.80
C SER A 256 15.30 1.04 -8.91
N VAL A 257 14.23 0.79 -9.68
CA VAL A 257 14.24 -0.10 -10.85
C VAL A 257 15.16 0.42 -11.95
N GLU A 258 15.14 1.73 -12.21
CA GLU A 258 16.02 2.36 -13.19
C GLU A 258 17.50 2.18 -12.82
N VAL A 259 17.87 2.47 -11.57
CA VAL A 259 19.22 2.22 -11.04
C VAL A 259 19.56 0.73 -11.14
N LEU A 260 18.60 -0.15 -10.82
CA LEU A 260 18.79 -1.58 -10.93
C LEU A 260 19.14 -1.98 -12.36
N SER A 261 18.44 -1.44 -13.35
CA SER A 261 18.62 -1.80 -14.76
C SER A 261 19.90 -1.27 -15.38
N ARG A 262 20.37 -0.07 -14.96
CA ARG A 262 21.54 0.59 -15.57
C ARG A 262 22.87 0.23 -14.94
N VAL A 263 22.90 -0.11 -13.65
CA VAL A 263 24.14 -0.42 -12.97
C VAL A 263 24.64 -1.81 -13.38
N GLN A 264 25.87 -1.90 -13.87
CA GLN A 264 26.53 -3.17 -14.12
C GLN A 264 27.07 -3.73 -12.79
N TRP A 265 26.29 -4.60 -12.17
CA TRP A 265 26.67 -5.24 -10.92
C TRP A 265 27.75 -6.30 -11.18
N LYS A 266 28.74 -6.37 -10.30
CA LYS A 266 29.72 -7.46 -10.33
C LYS A 266 29.01 -8.81 -10.09
N ALA A 267 29.47 -9.85 -10.77
CA ALA A 267 28.96 -11.19 -10.53
C ALA A 267 29.31 -11.64 -9.09
N GLY A 268 28.36 -12.28 -8.41
CA GLY A 268 28.55 -12.84 -7.07
C GLY A 268 27.27 -12.79 -6.23
N TRP A 269 27.12 -13.77 -5.35
CA TRP A 269 25.93 -13.91 -4.50
C TRP A 269 25.73 -12.71 -3.55
N GLN A 270 26.82 -12.09 -3.07
CA GLN A 270 26.75 -10.89 -2.21
C GLN A 270 26.18 -9.68 -2.96
N TRP A 271 26.59 -9.51 -4.23
CA TRP A 271 26.06 -8.44 -5.08
C TRP A 271 24.61 -8.72 -5.49
N ALA A 272 24.24 -9.99 -5.69
CA ALA A 272 22.85 -10.39 -5.89
C ALA A 272 22.00 -10.09 -4.64
N LEU A 273 22.49 -10.43 -3.45
CA LEU A 273 21.78 -10.15 -2.19
C LEU A 273 21.62 -8.64 -1.96
N ALA A 274 22.65 -7.83 -2.23
CA ALA A 274 22.53 -6.37 -2.15
C ALA A 274 21.47 -5.82 -3.12
N ARG A 275 21.47 -6.35 -4.36
CA ARG A 275 20.54 -5.97 -5.42
C ARG A 275 19.09 -6.33 -5.07
N PHE A 276 18.85 -7.60 -4.74
CA PHE A 276 17.50 -8.11 -4.50
C PHE A 276 17.01 -7.83 -3.09
N GLY A 277 17.89 -7.79 -2.09
CA GLY A 277 17.53 -7.46 -0.72
C GLY A 277 17.17 -5.99 -0.55
N GLY A 278 18.01 -5.08 -1.09
CA GLY A 278 17.74 -3.64 -1.06
C GLY A 278 16.46 -3.28 -1.82
N THR A 279 16.38 -3.67 -3.09
CA THR A 279 15.19 -3.42 -3.91
C THR A 279 13.96 -4.13 -3.37
N GLY A 280 14.10 -5.38 -2.90
CA GLY A 280 12.99 -6.15 -2.34
C GLY A 280 12.40 -5.51 -1.08
N THR A 281 13.22 -4.93 -0.21
CA THR A 281 12.75 -4.24 1.00
C THR A 281 11.97 -2.98 0.64
N VAL A 282 12.50 -2.16 -0.27
CA VAL A 282 11.81 -0.93 -0.74
C VAL A 282 10.52 -1.30 -1.47
N ALA A 283 10.56 -2.32 -2.34
CA ALA A 283 9.40 -2.84 -3.05
C ALA A 283 8.30 -3.32 -2.10
N LEU A 284 8.66 -4.09 -1.07
CA LEU A 284 7.68 -4.59 -0.10
C LEU A 284 7.03 -3.44 0.69
N GLY A 285 7.82 -2.50 1.20
CA GLY A 285 7.29 -1.35 1.95
C GLY A 285 6.36 -0.49 1.11
N ALA A 286 6.76 -0.18 -0.12
CA ALA A 286 5.94 0.59 -1.04
C ALA A 286 4.69 -0.16 -1.51
N ALA A 287 4.78 -1.49 -1.72
CA ALA A 287 3.63 -2.32 -2.07
C ALA A 287 2.56 -2.31 -0.98
N VAL A 288 2.94 -2.48 0.30
CA VAL A 288 1.99 -2.48 1.42
C VAL A 288 1.24 -1.14 1.52
N ILE A 289 1.97 -0.02 1.44
CA ILE A 289 1.36 1.32 1.52
C ILE A 289 0.48 1.59 0.29
N SER A 290 0.99 1.32 -0.91
CA SER A 290 0.25 1.54 -2.16
C SER A 290 -1.00 0.66 -2.25
N TYR A 291 -0.93 -0.58 -1.74
CA TYR A 291 -2.07 -1.49 -1.68
C TYR A 291 -3.20 -0.91 -0.82
N GLY A 292 -2.85 -0.39 0.37
CA GLY A 292 -3.79 0.27 1.26
C GLY A 292 -4.50 1.44 0.56
N HIS A 293 -3.73 2.34 -0.06
CA HIS A 293 -4.29 3.51 -0.73
C HIS A 293 -5.26 3.14 -1.86
N VAL A 294 -4.88 2.22 -2.75
CA VAL A 294 -5.73 1.77 -3.86
C VAL A 294 -6.99 1.08 -3.32
N ARG A 295 -6.86 0.22 -2.30
CA ARG A 295 -7.99 -0.45 -1.65
C ARG A 295 -8.97 0.56 -1.06
N ASP A 296 -8.47 1.56 -0.34
CA ASP A 296 -9.31 2.58 0.30
C ASP A 296 -10.00 3.47 -0.73
N VAL A 297 -9.32 3.80 -1.85
CA VAL A 297 -9.95 4.48 -3.00
C VAL A 297 -11.08 3.65 -3.59
N LEU A 298 -10.87 2.35 -3.81
CA LEU A 298 -11.90 1.46 -4.35
C LEU A 298 -13.10 1.33 -3.40
N LEU A 299 -12.84 1.21 -2.09
CA LEU A 299 -13.92 1.17 -1.09
C LEU A 299 -14.72 2.48 -1.07
N ALA A 300 -14.05 3.63 -1.14
CA ALA A 300 -14.73 4.93 -1.18
C ALA A 300 -15.57 5.14 -2.44
N TRP A 301 -15.22 4.47 -3.54
CA TRP A 301 -16.03 4.44 -4.76
C TRP A 301 -17.19 3.42 -4.72
N GLY A 302 -17.39 2.73 -3.61
CA GLY A 302 -18.46 1.77 -3.43
C GLY A 302 -18.18 0.40 -4.06
N TYR A 303 -16.93 0.10 -4.44
CA TYR A 303 -16.57 -1.27 -4.81
C TYR A 303 -16.69 -2.17 -3.58
N GLY A 304 -17.25 -3.38 -3.78
CA GLY A 304 -17.33 -4.37 -2.71
C GLY A 304 -15.94 -4.73 -2.16
N THR A 305 -15.90 -5.16 -0.89
CA THR A 305 -14.64 -5.47 -0.19
C THR A 305 -13.74 -6.41 -0.99
N LEU A 306 -14.31 -7.43 -1.63
CA LEU A 306 -13.53 -8.35 -2.46
C LEU A 306 -12.86 -7.64 -3.65
N ALA A 307 -13.61 -6.83 -4.40
CA ALA A 307 -13.09 -6.08 -5.55
C ALA A 307 -12.00 -5.08 -5.12
N ALA A 308 -12.16 -4.43 -3.97
CA ALA A 308 -11.17 -3.52 -3.42
C ALA A 308 -9.84 -4.21 -3.05
N HIS A 309 -9.87 -5.49 -2.65
CA HIS A 309 -8.65 -6.26 -2.39
C HIS A 309 -8.01 -6.83 -3.67
N VAL A 310 -8.83 -7.17 -4.66
CA VAL A 310 -8.38 -7.78 -5.92
C VAL A 310 -7.83 -6.74 -6.89
N GLY A 311 -8.39 -5.52 -6.91
CA GLY A 311 -7.99 -4.44 -7.82
C GLY A 311 -6.48 -4.15 -7.84
N PRO A 312 -5.83 -3.91 -6.69
CA PRO A 312 -4.38 -3.68 -6.64
C PRO A 312 -3.57 -4.88 -7.14
N LEU A 313 -3.99 -6.11 -6.82
CA LEU A 313 -3.29 -7.34 -7.23
C LEU A 313 -3.31 -7.52 -8.75
N VAL A 314 -4.39 -7.12 -9.42
CA VAL A 314 -4.50 -7.18 -10.88
C VAL A 314 -3.53 -6.19 -11.55
N LEU A 315 -3.38 -4.98 -10.99
CA LEU A 315 -2.42 -4.00 -11.50
C LEU A 315 -0.97 -4.48 -11.33
N ASP A 316 -0.64 -5.01 -10.15
CA ASP A 316 0.70 -5.55 -9.89
C ASP A 316 0.98 -6.76 -10.78
N GLY A 317 0.02 -7.67 -10.93
CA GLY A 317 0.11 -8.84 -11.81
C GLY A 317 0.36 -8.43 -13.26
N LEU A 318 -0.35 -7.41 -13.75
CA LEU A 318 -0.14 -6.87 -15.09
C LEU A 318 1.28 -6.34 -15.28
N MET A 319 1.80 -5.58 -14.30
CA MET A 319 3.16 -5.05 -14.35
C MET A 319 4.22 -6.16 -14.33
N VAL A 320 4.02 -7.18 -13.49
CA VAL A 320 4.93 -8.34 -13.39
C VAL A 320 4.96 -9.13 -14.69
N VAL A 321 3.80 -9.46 -15.26
CA VAL A 321 3.71 -10.17 -16.55
C VAL A 321 4.35 -9.36 -17.67
N SER A 322 4.08 -8.05 -17.72
CA SER A 322 4.68 -7.13 -18.70
C SER A 322 6.21 -7.07 -18.57
N GLY A 323 6.71 -6.97 -17.34
CA GLY A 323 8.15 -6.95 -17.05
C GLY A 323 8.85 -8.24 -17.46
N PHE A 324 8.27 -9.40 -17.16
CA PHE A 324 8.81 -10.69 -17.57
C PHE A 324 8.77 -10.89 -19.09
N ALA A 325 7.70 -10.42 -19.76
CA ALA A 325 7.64 -10.44 -21.21
C ALA A 325 8.79 -9.63 -21.83
N LEU A 326 9.03 -8.40 -21.35
CA LEU A 326 10.16 -7.57 -21.79
C LEU A 326 11.51 -8.25 -21.56
N LEU A 327 11.68 -8.89 -20.40
CA LEU A 327 12.91 -9.62 -20.08
C LEU A 327 13.13 -10.81 -21.02
N ALA A 328 12.09 -11.62 -21.27
CA ALA A 328 12.17 -12.77 -22.18
C ALA A 328 12.54 -12.34 -23.61
N MET A 329 11.98 -11.23 -24.09
CA MET A 329 12.31 -10.67 -25.41
C MET A 329 13.75 -10.13 -25.47
N SER A 330 14.28 -9.57 -24.37
CA SER A 330 15.66 -9.09 -24.32
C SER A 330 16.69 -10.22 -24.35
N ALA A 331 16.35 -11.39 -23.78
CA ALA A 331 17.22 -12.57 -23.76
C ALA A 331 17.24 -13.33 -25.09
N ALA A 332 16.18 -13.20 -25.91
CA ALA A 332 16.06 -13.82 -27.23
C ALA A 332 16.87 -13.11 -28.34
N HIS A 333 17.62 -12.05 -27.99
CA HIS A 333 18.50 -11.36 -28.92
C HIS A 333 20.01 -11.75 -28.78
N PRO A 334 20.42 -13.01 -29.01
CA PRO A 334 21.82 -13.33 -29.24
C PRO A 334 22.09 -14.05 -30.57
N ALA A 335 23.10 -13.55 -31.28
CA ALA A 335 24.03 -14.29 -32.16
C ALA A 335 23.64 -14.64 -33.61
N GLY A 336 22.88 -13.79 -34.32
CA GLY A 336 22.62 -13.95 -35.76
C GLY A 336 23.60 -13.26 -36.72
N ASP A 337 24.15 -12.09 -36.36
CA ASP A 337 24.81 -11.21 -37.35
C ASP A 337 26.34 -11.33 -37.40
N GLY A 338 26.94 -12.20 -36.59
CA GLY A 338 28.41 -12.32 -36.49
C GLY A 338 29.08 -13.13 -37.61
N ASP A 339 28.42 -14.15 -38.16
CA ASP A 339 29.04 -15.09 -39.11
C ASP A 339 28.85 -14.70 -40.58
N ALA A 340 27.86 -13.87 -40.91
CA ALA A 340 27.59 -13.48 -42.30
C ALA A 340 28.66 -12.53 -42.89
N MET A 341 29.36 -11.74 -42.06
CA MET A 341 30.44 -10.86 -42.54
C MET A 341 31.81 -11.55 -42.62
N ALA A 342 32.00 -12.71 -41.98
CA ALA A 342 33.28 -13.43 -42.00
C ALA A 342 33.48 -14.27 -43.28
N SER A 343 32.40 -14.62 -44.00
CA SER A 343 32.48 -15.50 -45.18
C SER A 343 32.65 -14.78 -46.53
N GLY A 344 32.69 -13.43 -46.55
CA GLY A 344 32.71 -12.64 -47.79
C GLY A 344 34.06 -12.04 -48.19
N ARG A 345 35.19 -12.41 -47.56
CA ARG A 345 36.51 -11.83 -47.85
C ARG A 345 37.54 -12.90 -48.22
N HIS A 346 37.26 -13.60 -49.31
CA HIS A 346 38.26 -14.33 -50.09
C HIS A 346 37.77 -14.34 -51.53
N ASP A 347 38.16 -13.33 -52.32
CA ASP A 347 38.26 -13.33 -53.79
C ASP A 347 39.24 -12.23 -54.21
#